data_AF-G1SCV8-F1
#
_entry.id   AF-G1SCV8-F1
#
_cell.length_a   1.000
_cell.length_b   1.000
_cell.length_c   1.000
_cell.angle_alpha   90.00
_cell.angle_beta   90.00
_cell.angle_gamma   90.00
#
_symmetry.space_group_name_H-M   'P 1'
#
loop_
_entity.id
_entity.type
_entity.pdbx_description
1 polymer ?
#
loop_
_entity_poly.entity_id
_entity_poly.type
_entity_poly.pdbx_seq_one_letter_code
_entity_poly.pdbx_strand_id
1 'polypeptide(L)' 'MNNHQLKLAKQLYREGHLFYYTCSTLPGLLQSMLLKLKCYPPGQPEKFSTFLDKVVGLQK' A
#
# COMPACT_ATOMS: atom_id res chain seq x y z
N MET A 1 12.53 -7.34 6.27
CA MET A 1 11.66 -6.39 5.55
C MET A 1 12.45 -5.87 4.37
N ASN A 2 12.11 -6.27 3.14
CA ASN A 2 12.88 -5.87 1.98
C ASN A 2 12.65 -4.39 1.66
N ASN A 3 13.64 -3.72 1.05
CA ASN A 3 13.57 -2.31 0.66
C ASN A 3 12.34 -1.97 -0.21
N HIS A 4 11.76 -2.96 -0.90
CA HIS A 4 10.54 -2.81 -1.68
C HIS A 4 9.32 -2.45 -0.83
N GLN A 5 9.15 -3.05 0.35
CA GLN A 5 8.03 -2.76 1.24
C GLN A 5 8.11 -1.33 1.78
N LEU A 6 9.33 -0.86 2.09
CA LEU A 6 9.55 0.52 2.54
C LEU A 6 9.26 1.54 1.43
N LYS A 7 9.64 1.24 0.19
CA LYS A 7 9.31 2.08 -0.98
C LYS A 7 7.80 2.20 -1.15
N LEU A 8 7.08 1.10 -1.07
CA LEU A 8 5.62 1.08 -1.15
C LEU A 8 4.98 1.92 -0.02
N ALA A 9 5.41 1.73 1.24
CA ALA A 9 4.88 2.49 2.37
C ALA A 9 5.07 4.01 2.19
N LYS A 10 6.23 4.44 1.68
CA LYS A 10 6.49 5.85 1.36
C LYS A 10 5.58 6.38 0.25
N GLN A 11 5.24 5.57 -0.74
CA GLN A 11 4.31 5.94 -1.80
C GLN A 11 2.89 6.12 -1.26
N LEU A 12 2.38 5.13 -0.52
CA LEU A 12 1.03 5.17 0.07
C LEU A 12 0.85 6.34 1.05
N TYR A 13 1.90 6.69 1.79
CA TYR A 13 1.92 7.89 2.63
C TYR A 13 1.73 9.17 1.81
N ARG A 14 2.46 9.33 0.70
CA ARG A 14 2.34 10.49 -0.20
C ARG A 14 0.95 10.59 -0.82
N GLU A 15 0.33 9.46 -1.11
CA GLU A 15 -1.03 9.38 -1.67
C GLU A 15 -2.12 9.61 -0.61
N GLY A 16 -1.76 9.58 0.69
CA GLY A 16 -2.66 9.83 1.82
C GLY A 16 -3.44 8.59 2.27
N HIS A 17 -2.95 7.39 1.94
CA HIS A 17 -3.59 6.11 2.26
C HIS A 17 -3.12 5.53 3.60
N LEU A 18 -1.99 5.98 4.14
CA LEU A 18 -1.50 5.57 5.45
C LEU A 18 -0.73 6.69 6.15
N PHE A 19 -0.53 6.55 7.46
CA PHE A 19 0.44 7.35 8.20
C PHE A 19 1.80 6.66 8.21
N TYR A 20 2.88 7.43 8.01
CA TYR A 20 4.24 6.92 7.99
C TYR A 20 5.07 7.59 9.08
N TYR A 21 5.60 6.79 10.01
CA TYR A 21 6.30 7.28 11.20
C TYR A 21 7.35 6.28 11.69
N THR A 22 8.22 6.77 12.56
CA THR A 22 9.13 5.96 13.38
C THR A 22 8.73 6.09 14.85
N CYS A 23 9.31 5.28 15.75
CA CYS A 23 8.99 5.34 17.17
C CYS A 23 9.22 6.73 17.78
N SER A 24 10.18 7.50 17.28
CA SER A 24 10.46 8.86 17.76
C SER A 24 9.43 9.89 17.31
N THR A 25 8.79 9.70 16.16
CA THR A 25 7.80 10.65 15.61
C THR A 25 6.36 10.28 15.93
N LEU A 26 6.12 9.06 16.46
CA LEU A 26 4.80 8.55 16.80
C LEU A 26 4.04 9.41 17.85
N PRO A 27 4.68 9.91 18.94
CA PRO A 27 3.97 10.71 19.94
C PRO A 27 3.33 11.98 19.36
N GLY A 28 4.04 12.71 18.50
CA GLY A 28 3.51 13.91 17.85
C GLY A 28 2.36 13.61 16.89
N LEU A 29 2.39 12.46 16.21
CA LEU A 29 1.30 12.04 15.33
C LEU A 29 0.02 11.72 16.10
N LEU A 30 0.13 10.99 17.22
CA LEU A 30 -1.01 10.61 18.06
C LEU A 30 -1.71 11.83 18.65
N GLN A 31 -0.97 12.90 18.94
CA GLN A 31 -1.55 14.18 19.37
C GLN A 31 -2.32 14.90 18.25
N SER A 32 -1.96 14.67 16.98
CA SER A 32 -2.56 15.32 15.81
C SER A 32 -3.71 14.53 15.17
N MET A 33 -4.23 13.50 15.85
CA MET A 33 -5.04 12.43 15.27
C MET A 33 -6.50 12.83 14.97
N LEU A 34 -6.67 13.84 14.11
CA LEU A 34 -7.92 14.27 13.46
C LEU A 34 -7.85 14.12 11.92
N LEU A 35 -6.78 13.53 11.39
CA LEU A 35 -6.52 13.43 9.96
C LEU A 35 -7.23 12.22 9.34
N LYS A 36 -8.09 12.47 8.34
CA LYS A 36 -8.79 11.41 7.59
C LYS A 36 -7.87 10.84 6.52
N LEU A 37 -7.60 9.53 6.57
CA LEU A 37 -6.94 8.80 5.49
C LEU A 37 -7.89 8.60 4.31
N LYS A 38 -7.35 8.59 3.10
CA LYS A 38 -8.09 8.20 1.90
C LYS A 38 -8.21 6.68 1.86
N CYS A 39 -9.41 6.17 1.57
CA CYS A 39 -9.59 4.75 1.29
C CYS A 39 -8.68 4.33 0.14
N TYR A 40 -7.98 3.20 0.31
CA TYR A 40 -7.21 2.61 -0.78
C TYR A 40 -8.18 2.02 -1.81
N PRO A 41 -8.00 2.27 -3.11
CA PRO A 41 -8.91 1.76 -4.13
C PRO A 41 -8.92 0.23 -4.14
N PRO A 42 -10.05 -0.39 -4.52
CA PRO A 42 -10.10 -1.83 -4.71
C PRO A 42 -9.06 -2.26 -5.77
N GLY A 43 -8.44 -3.41 -5.53
CA GLY A 43 -7.50 -4.02 -6.47
C GLY A 43 -8.20 -4.54 -7.73
N GLN A 44 -7.39 -5.00 -8.69
CA GLN A 44 -7.86 -5.64 -9.93
C GLN A 44 -7.29 -7.06 -10.00
N PRO A 45 -7.83 -8.00 -9.20
CA PRO A 45 -7.32 -9.38 -9.13
C PRO A 45 -7.41 -10.09 -10.48
N GLU A 46 -8.31 -9.67 -11.37
CA GLU A 46 -8.49 -10.22 -12.72
C GLU A 46 -7.20 -10.08 -13.54
N LYS A 47 -6.49 -8.95 -13.42
CA LYS A 47 -5.21 -8.75 -14.13
C LYS A 47 -4.16 -9.77 -13.70
N PHE A 48 -4.11 -10.06 -12.40
CA PHE A 48 -3.19 -11.06 -11.87
C PHE A 48 -3.61 -12.47 -12.29
N SER A 49 -4.92 -12.78 -12.25
CA SER A 49 -5.45 -14.05 -12.77
C SER A 49 -5.08 -14.26 -14.24
N THR A 50 -5.32 -13.27 -15.10
CA THR A 50 -4.97 -13.35 -16.53
C THR A 50 -3.47 -13.54 -16.74
N PHE A 51 -2.63 -12.89 -15.94
CA PHE A 51 -1.19 -13.12 -15.96
C PHE A 51 -0.83 -14.56 -15.59
N LEU A 52 -1.43 -15.09 -14.53
CA LEU A 52 -1.23 -16.48 -14.13
C LEU A 52 -1.67 -17.43 -15.23
N ASP A 53 -2.86 -17.27 -15.80
CA ASP A 53 -3.39 -18.10 -16.88
C ASP A 53 -2.41 -18.16 -18.06
N LYS A 54 -1.76 -17.03 -18.39
CA LYS A 54 -0.72 -16.97 -19.43
C LYS A 54 0.54 -17.74 -19.04
N VAL A 55 1.03 -17.55 -17.81
CA VAL A 55 2.28 -18.17 -17.33
C VAL A 55 2.12 -19.68 -17.17
N VAL A 56 0.95 -20.15 -16.75
CA VAL A 56 0.68 -21.58 -16.54
C VAL A 56 0.07 -22.29 -17.76
N GLY A 57 -0.14 -21.57 -18.87
CA GLY A 57 -0.64 -22.15 -20.12
C GLY A 57 -2.12 -22.53 -20.11
N LEU A 58 -2.93 -21.86 -19.30
CA LEU A 58 -4.39 -22.02 -19.24
C LEU A 58 -5.13 -21.13 -20.24
N GLN A 59 -4.43 -20.19 -20.89
CA GLN A 59 -4.96 -19.45 -22.03
C GLN A 59 -5.05 -20.36 -23.26
N LYS A 60 -6.27 -20.58 -23.76
CA LYS A 60 -6.52 -21.27 -25.04
C LYS A 60 -6.14 -20.41 -26.23
#